data_AF-A0A7V3IXL7-F1
#
_entry.id   AF-A0A7V3IXL7-F1
#
_cell.length_a   1.000
_cell.length_b   1.000
_cell.length_c   1.000
_cell.angle_alpha   90.00
_cell.angle_beta   90.00
_cell.angle_gamma   90.00
#
_symmetry.space_group_name_H-M   'P 1'
#
loop_
_entity.id
_entity.type
_entity.pdbx_description
1 polymer ?
#
loop_
_entity_poly.entity_id
_entity_poly.type
_entity_poly.pdbx_seq_one_letter_code
_entity_poly.pdbx_strand_id
1 'polypeptide(L)'
;MTASTPAERLRASLEAAKQRAELEQGRPLAWDEHEAELIDRLADAADRRALLQRLFTAEAKGQQRARELAALSSEIRQLDRLTSTFLGRVLAGLKPETAPTFTQKRAATAANARWRAEFRKRAEERSV
;
A
#
# COMPACT_ATOMS: atom_id res chain seq x y z
N MET A 1 11.47 17.00 14.69
CA MET A 1 10.45 16.06 14.15
C MET A 1 11.18 15.03 13.31
N THR A 2 11.40 13.82 13.83
CA THR A 2 11.95 12.71 13.05
C THR A 2 10.93 12.33 11.97
N ALA A 3 11.36 12.30 10.70
CA ALA A 3 10.48 11.89 9.62
C ALA A 3 10.11 10.41 9.81
N SER A 4 8.81 10.08 9.77
CA SER A 4 8.38 8.69 9.95
C SER A 4 9.01 7.76 8.91
N THR A 5 9.32 6.54 9.34
CA THR A 5 9.86 5.50 8.45
C THR A 5 8.77 4.97 7.50
N PRO A 6 9.15 4.38 6.35
CA PRO A 6 8.23 3.61 5.51
C PRO A 6 7.44 2.55 6.29
N ALA A 7 8.10 1.80 7.16
CA ALA A 7 7.46 0.83 8.06
C ALA A 7 6.37 1.47 8.94
N GLU A 8 6.67 2.58 9.61
CA GLU A 8 5.70 3.30 10.45
C GLU A 8 4.48 3.78 9.63
N ARG A 9 4.71 4.33 8.43
CA ARG A 9 3.61 4.77 7.56
C ARG A 9 2.74 3.61 7.10
N LEU A 10 3.34 2.45 6.84
CA LEU A 10 2.60 1.25 6.46
C LEU A 10 1.72 0.76 7.62
N ARG A 11 2.29 0.61 8.82
CA ARG A 11 1.55 0.22 10.02
C ARG A 11 0.39 1.18 10.31
N ALA A 12 0.65 2.49 10.25
CA ALA A 12 -0.40 3.50 10.44
C ALA A 12 -1.51 3.39 9.38
N SER A 13 -1.16 3.09 8.13
CA SER A 13 -2.15 2.91 7.05
C SER A 13 -3.01 1.65 7.24
N LEU A 14 -2.41 0.56 7.71
CA LEU A 14 -3.10 -0.70 8.01
C LEU A 14 -4.02 -0.55 9.23
N GLU A 15 -3.55 0.11 10.28
CA GLU A 15 -4.35 0.41 11.47
C GLU A 15 -5.53 1.32 11.12
N ALA A 16 -5.31 2.38 10.34
CA ALA A 16 -6.40 3.23 9.86
C ALA A 16 -7.40 2.46 8.96
N ALA A 17 -6.94 1.46 8.20
CA ALA A 17 -7.82 0.60 7.40
C ALA A 17 -8.66 -0.33 8.27
N LYS A 18 -8.05 -0.91 9.31
CA LYS A 18 -8.73 -1.73 10.31
C LYS A 18 -9.81 -0.93 11.03
N GLN A 19 -9.49 0.26 11.53
CA GLN A 19 -10.45 1.14 12.23
C GLN A 19 -11.65 1.50 11.35
N ARG A 20 -11.44 1.77 10.05
CA ARG A 20 -12.55 1.98 9.11
C ARG A 20 -13.44 0.74 8.99
N ALA A 21 -12.83 -0.44 8.87
CA ALA A 21 -13.57 -1.69 8.79
C ALA A 21 -14.35 -2.01 10.09
N GLU A 22 -13.79 -1.68 11.26
CA GLU A 22 -14.48 -1.80 12.55
C GLU A 22 -15.74 -0.94 12.60
N LEU A 23 -15.65 0.31 12.14
CA LEU A 23 -16.79 1.21 12.04
C LEU A 23 -17.85 0.70 11.07
N GLU A 24 -17.44 0.17 9.91
CA GLU A 24 -18.36 -0.40 8.90
C GLU A 24 -19.07 -1.66 9.39
N GLN A 25 -18.42 -2.50 10.19
CA GLN A 25 -19.00 -3.74 10.72
C GLN A 25 -19.70 -3.59 12.07
N GLY A 26 -19.53 -2.46 12.76
CA GLY A 26 -20.08 -2.23 14.09
C GLY A 26 -19.53 -3.15 15.17
N ARG A 27 -18.32 -3.72 14.97
CA ARG A 27 -17.66 -4.61 15.94
C ARG A 27 -16.14 -4.39 15.93
N PRO A 28 -15.45 -4.62 17.06
CA PRO A 28 -13.99 -4.57 17.08
C PRO A 28 -13.39 -5.69 16.21
N LEU A 29 -12.28 -5.38 15.57
CA LEU A 29 -11.48 -6.31 14.79
C LEU A 29 -10.12 -6.47 15.48
N ALA A 30 -9.47 -7.59 15.24
CA ALA A 30 -8.13 -7.85 15.73
C ALA A 30 -7.34 -8.54 14.62
N TRP A 31 -6.05 -8.25 14.58
CA TRP A 31 -5.12 -9.09 13.81
C TRP A 31 -4.91 -10.36 14.61
N ASP A 32 -4.98 -11.50 13.94
CA ASP A 32 -4.46 -12.72 14.55
C ASP A 32 -2.91 -12.71 14.54
N GLU A 33 -2.31 -13.71 15.18
CA GLU A 33 -0.85 -13.83 15.29
C GLU A 33 -0.16 -13.95 13.92
N HIS A 34 -0.81 -14.65 12.98
CA HIS A 34 -0.28 -14.81 11.63
C HIS A 34 -0.31 -13.48 10.85
N GLU A 35 -1.39 -12.72 10.98
CA GLU A 35 -1.54 -11.40 10.39
C GLU A 35 -0.54 -10.41 11.00
N ALA A 36 -0.31 -10.45 12.31
CA ALA A 36 0.72 -9.65 12.96
C ALA A 36 2.12 -9.93 12.39
N GLU A 37 2.47 -11.21 12.22
CA GLU A 37 3.76 -11.60 11.60
C GLU A 37 3.85 -11.13 10.14
N LEU A 38 2.77 -11.23 9.37
CA LEU A 38 2.73 -10.72 8.00
C LEU A 38 2.92 -9.20 7.95
N ILE A 39 2.33 -8.46 8.89
CA ILE A 39 2.47 -7.00 8.99
C ILE A 39 3.92 -6.62 9.31
N ASP A 40 4.59 -7.36 10.20
CA ASP A 40 6.00 -7.15 10.52
C ASP A 40 6.89 -7.37 9.29
N ARG A 41 6.68 -8.49 8.57
CA ARG A 41 7.42 -8.77 7.31
C ARG A 41 7.17 -7.73 6.24
N LEU A 42 5.94 -7.23 6.14
CA LEU A 42 5.57 -6.16 5.22
C LEU A 42 6.26 -4.83 5.58
N ALA A 43 6.39 -4.53 6.88
CA ALA A 43 7.10 -3.35 7.37
C ALA A 43 8.60 -3.41 7.02
N ASP A 44 9.25 -4.54 7.26
CA ASP A 44 10.66 -4.75 6.89
C ASP A 44 10.88 -4.62 5.38
N ALA A 45 9.97 -5.20 4.58
CA ALA A 45 10.01 -5.08 3.13
C ALA A 45 9.88 -3.62 2.67
N ALA A 46 9.03 -2.82 3.33
CA ALA A 46 8.84 -1.41 3.00
C ALA A 46 10.10 -0.57 3.27
N ASP A 47 10.76 -0.80 4.40
CA ASP A 47 12.02 -0.12 4.75
C ASP A 47 13.15 -0.54 3.81
N ARG A 48 13.27 -1.85 3.54
CA ARG A 48 14.27 -2.36 2.60
C ARG A 48 14.06 -1.80 1.20
N ARG A 49 12.82 -1.74 0.72
CA ARG A 49 12.47 -1.14 -0.57
C ARG A 49 12.88 0.34 -0.62
N ALA A 50 12.61 1.10 0.43
CA ALA A 50 12.99 2.51 0.48
C ALA A 50 14.51 2.72 0.46
N LEU A 51 15.27 1.87 1.16
CA LEU A 51 16.73 1.87 1.10
C LEU A 51 17.23 1.57 -0.33
N LEU A 52 16.73 0.51 -0.96
CA LEU A 52 17.12 0.14 -2.32
C LEU A 52 16.75 1.22 -3.34
N GLN A 53 15.60 1.88 -3.16
CA GLN A 53 15.20 3.01 -4.00
C GLN A 53 16.17 4.19 -3.87
N ARG A 54 16.64 4.50 -2.66
CA ARG A 54 17.65 5.54 -2.44
C ARG A 54 18.96 5.18 -3.13
N LEU A 55 19.42 3.94 -3.00
CA LEU A 55 20.63 3.44 -3.66
C LEU A 55 20.50 3.50 -5.18
N PHE A 56 19.35 3.08 -5.71
CA PHE A 56 19.06 3.16 -7.15
C PHE A 56 19.13 4.60 -7.65
N THR A 57 18.49 5.54 -6.94
CA THR A 57 18.52 6.96 -7.30
C THR A 57 19.93 7.55 -7.20
N ALA A 58 20.72 7.13 -6.20
CA ALA A 58 22.11 7.56 -6.08
C ALA A 58 22.97 7.05 -7.24
N GLU A 59 22.86 5.77 -7.59
CA GLU A 59 23.59 5.16 -8.69
C GLU A 59 23.18 5.76 -10.06
N ALA A 60 21.88 6.01 -10.25
CA ALA A 60 21.35 6.62 -11.47
C ALA A 60 21.81 8.08 -11.67
N LYS A 61 22.17 8.77 -10.57
CA LYS A 61 22.77 10.12 -10.62
C LYS A 61 24.29 10.09 -10.71
N GLY A 62 24.91 9.00 -10.27
CA GLY A 62 26.36 8.83 -10.19
C GLY A 62 26.93 8.18 -11.44
N GLN A 63 27.60 7.04 -11.25
CA GLN A 63 28.33 6.34 -12.30
C GLN A 63 27.42 5.63 -13.32
N GLN A 64 26.13 5.49 -13.01
CA GLN A 64 25.13 4.87 -13.89
C GLN A 64 25.52 3.46 -14.34
N ARG A 65 26.12 2.67 -13.44
CA ARG A 65 26.55 1.30 -13.73
C ARG A 65 25.33 0.44 -14.02
N ALA A 66 25.14 0.09 -15.29
CA ALA A 66 23.95 -0.61 -15.78
C ALA A 66 23.67 -1.91 -15.02
N ARG A 67 24.71 -2.67 -14.66
CA ARG A 67 24.59 -3.92 -13.88
C ARG A 67 24.01 -3.68 -12.48
N GLU A 68 24.47 -2.63 -11.80
CA GLU A 68 23.98 -2.31 -10.45
C GLU A 68 22.56 -1.76 -10.49
N LEU A 69 22.25 -0.89 -11.47
CA LEU A 69 20.90 -0.39 -11.69
C LEU A 69 19.91 -1.54 -11.98
N ALA A 70 20.31 -2.50 -12.82
CA ALA A 70 19.49 -3.67 -13.12
C ALA A 70 19.23 -4.53 -11.88
N ALA A 71 20.28 -4.79 -11.07
CA ALA A 71 20.17 -5.57 -9.84
C ALA A 71 19.29 -4.89 -8.78
N LEU A 72 19.48 -3.59 -8.54
CA LEU A 72 18.64 -2.82 -7.62
C LEU A 72 17.18 -2.79 -8.09
N SER A 73 16.95 -2.61 -9.39
CA SER A 73 15.62 -2.64 -9.99
C SER A 73 14.94 -4.01 -9.87
N SER A 74 15.67 -5.11 -10.03
CA SER A 74 15.10 -6.45 -9.83
C SER A 74 14.70 -6.71 -8.39
N GLU A 75 15.53 -6.29 -7.42
CA GLU A 75 15.21 -6.44 -6.00
C GLU A 75 14.00 -5.61 -5.59
N ILE A 76 13.89 -4.36 -6.04
CA ILE A 76 12.70 -3.51 -5.79
C ILE A 76 11.43 -4.20 -6.32
N ARG A 77 11.48 -4.76 -7.53
CA ARG A 77 10.32 -5.47 -8.12
C ARG A 77 9.96 -6.76 -7.37
N GLN A 78 10.94 -7.46 -6.81
CA GLN A 78 10.69 -8.64 -5.98
C GLN A 78 9.98 -8.26 -4.68
N LEU A 79 10.44 -7.20 -4.01
CA LEU A 79 9.79 -6.66 -2.82
C LEU A 79 8.37 -6.17 -3.11
N ASP A 80 8.15 -5.50 -4.24
CA ASP A 80 6.81 -5.06 -4.68
C ASP A 80 5.87 -6.26 -4.88
N ARG A 81 6.38 -7.35 -5.48
CA ARG A 81 5.60 -8.60 -5.65
C ARG A 81 5.23 -9.23 -4.32
N LEU A 82 6.21 -9.40 -3.41
CA LEU A 82 5.98 -9.96 -2.07
C LEU A 82 4.97 -9.12 -1.29
N THR A 83 5.11 -7.80 -1.35
CA THR A 83 4.18 -6.86 -0.71
C THR A 83 2.76 -7.05 -1.23
N SER A 84 2.57 -7.12 -2.55
CA SER A 84 1.25 -7.36 -3.15
C SER A 84 0.65 -8.70 -2.71
N THR A 85 1.46 -9.76 -2.68
CA THR A 85 1.03 -11.10 -2.25
C THR A 85 0.59 -11.12 -0.80
N PHE A 86 1.36 -10.53 0.12
CA PHE A 86 1.02 -10.54 1.54
C PHE A 86 -0.08 -9.56 1.90
N LEU A 87 -0.17 -8.41 1.24
CA LEU A 87 -1.26 -7.45 1.45
C LEU A 87 -2.63 -8.05 1.10
N GLY A 88 -2.68 -8.94 0.10
CA GLY A 88 -3.90 -9.69 -0.22
C GLY A 88 -4.33 -10.72 0.83
N ARG A 89 -3.46 -11.02 1.81
CA ARG A 89 -3.70 -12.01 2.88
C ARG A 89 -4.01 -11.38 4.24
N VAL A 90 -3.78 -10.08 4.42
CA VAL A 90 -4.13 -9.35 5.65
C VAL A 90 -5.61 -8.99 5.58
N LEU A 91 -6.42 -9.63 6.42
CA LEU A 91 -7.88 -9.53 6.43
C LEU A 91 -8.43 -8.91 7.73
N ALA A 92 -7.65 -8.84 8.81
CA ALA A 92 -8.05 -8.34 10.13
C ALA A 92 -9.32 -9.03 10.67
N GLY A 93 -9.37 -10.36 10.57
CA GLY A 93 -10.53 -11.14 11.02
C GLY A 93 -11.80 -10.96 10.15
N LEU A 94 -11.67 -10.44 8.93
CA LEU A 94 -12.70 -10.51 7.90
C LEU A 94 -12.76 -11.93 7.32
N LYS A 95 -13.95 -12.53 7.24
CA LYS A 95 -14.12 -13.80 6.53
C LYS A 95 -13.77 -13.59 5.04
N PRO A 96 -12.94 -14.46 4.42
CA PRO A 96 -12.47 -14.29 3.05
C PRO A 96 -13.61 -14.17 2.02
N GLU A 97 -14.78 -14.72 2.34
CA GLU A 97 -16.00 -14.68 1.51
C GLU A 97 -16.63 -13.28 1.42
N THR A 98 -16.34 -12.40 2.38
CA THR A 98 -16.86 -11.02 2.46
C THR A 98 -15.83 -9.96 2.16
N ALA A 99 -14.54 -10.32 2.02
CA ALA A 99 -13.48 -9.38 1.79
C ALA A 99 -13.36 -9.07 0.28
N PRO A 100 -13.58 -7.81 -0.17
CA PRO A 100 -13.38 -7.48 -1.56
C PRO A 100 -11.90 -7.64 -1.94
N THR A 101 -11.66 -8.38 -3.01
CA THR A 101 -10.31 -8.63 -3.55
C THR A 101 -9.59 -7.34 -3.88
N PHE A 102 -8.25 -7.37 -3.92
CA PHE A 102 -7.43 -6.21 -4.31
C PHE A 102 -7.86 -5.62 -5.65
N THR A 103 -8.21 -6.47 -6.62
CA THR A 103 -8.73 -6.08 -7.93
C THR A 103 -10.06 -5.33 -7.82
N GLN A 104 -11.00 -5.82 -6.99
CA GLN A 104 -12.28 -5.17 -6.74
C GLN A 104 -12.11 -3.82 -6.03
N LYS A 105 -11.23 -3.72 -5.03
CA LYS A 105 -10.90 -2.45 -4.35
C LYS A 105 -10.29 -1.43 -5.31
N ARG A 106 -9.39 -1.86 -6.19
CA ARG A 106 -8.74 -0.98 -7.19
C ARG A 106 -9.74 -0.51 -8.25
N ALA A 107 -10.63 -1.38 -8.72
CA ALA A 107 -11.71 -1.02 -9.62
C ALA A 107 -12.69 -0.03 -8.98
N ALA A 108 -13.10 -0.26 -7.73
CA ALA A 108 -13.94 0.67 -6.98
C ALA A 108 -13.28 2.05 -6.78
N THR A 109 -11.97 2.07 -6.48
CA THR A 109 -11.20 3.31 -6.34
C THR A 109 -11.14 4.09 -7.66
N ALA A 110 -10.89 3.40 -8.78
CA ALA A 110 -10.85 4.01 -10.10
C ALA A 110 -12.25 4.53 -10.54
N ALA A 111 -13.32 3.77 -10.26
CA ALA A 111 -14.69 4.18 -10.51
C ALA A 111 -15.06 5.43 -9.70
N ASN A 112 -14.74 5.44 -8.40
CA ASN A 112 -14.98 6.60 -7.52
C ASN A 112 -14.18 7.83 -7.97
N ALA A 113 -12.95 7.67 -8.43
CA ALA A 113 -12.15 8.77 -8.97
C ALA A 113 -12.79 9.38 -10.23
N ARG A 114 -13.33 8.54 -11.13
CA ARG A 114 -14.04 8.99 -12.34
C ARG A 114 -15.31 9.76 -11.99
N TRP A 115 -16.14 9.22 -11.09
CA TRP A 115 -17.36 9.92 -10.65
C TRP A 115 -17.06 11.24 -9.95
N ARG A 116 -16.03 11.29 -9.09
CA ARG A 116 -15.61 12.55 -8.45
C ARG A 116 -15.11 13.60 -9.45
N ALA A 117 -14.50 13.20 -10.55
CA ALA A 117 -14.10 14.12 -11.62
C ALA A 117 -15.34 14.66 -12.37
N GLU A 118 -16.31 13.79 -12.64
CA GLU A 118 -17.54 14.17 -13.35
C GLU A 118 -18.45 15.08 -12.52
N PHE A 119 -18.59 14.82 -11.21
CA PHE A 119 -19.30 15.72 -10.31
C PHE A 119 -18.64 17.10 -10.20
N ARG A 120 -17.29 17.15 -10.22
CA ARG A 120 -16.54 18.41 -10.18
C ARG A 120 -16.77 19.24 -11.44
N LYS A 121 -16.72 18.59 -12.60
CA LYS A 121 -17.01 19.22 -13.90
C LYS A 121 -18.43 19.79 -13.96
N ARG A 122 -19.43 19.03 -13.50
CA ARG A 122 -20.84 19.50 -13.46
C ARG A 122 -21.07 20.64 -12.47
N ALA A 123 -20.29 20.71 -11.39
CA ALA A 123 -20.36 21.81 -10.43
C ALA A 123 -19.75 23.10 -11.01
N GLU A 124 -18.66 22.98 -11.76
CA GLU A 124 -18.03 24.09 -12.49
C GLU A 124 -18.95 24.62 -13.60
N GLU A 125 -19.62 23.74 -14.36
CA GLU A 125 -20.59 24.10 -15.41
C GLU A 125 -21.88 24.76 -14.89
N ARG A 126 -22.23 24.56 -13.61
CA ARG A 126 -23.40 25.18 -12.95
C ARG A 126 -23.09 26.51 -12.27
N SER A 127 -21.81 26.85 -12.13
CA SER A 127 -21.34 28.09 -11.48
C SER A 127 -21.04 29.20 -12.49
N VAL A 128 -21.32 28.96 -13.78
CA VAL A 128 -21.24 29.89 -14.92
C VAL A 128 -22.67 30.14 -15.42
#